data_AF-A0A7G9UKD5-F1
#
_entry.id   AF-A0A7G9UKD5-F1
#
_cell.length_a   1.000
_cell.length_b   1.000
_cell.length_c   1.000
_cell.angle_alpha   90.00
_cell.angle_beta   90.00
_cell.angle_gamma   90.00
#
_symmetry.space_group_name_H-M   'P 1'
#
loop_
_entity.id
_entity.type
_entity.pdbx_description
1 polymer ?
#
loop_
_entity_poly.entity_id
_entity_poly.type
_entity_poly.pdbx_seq_one_letter_code
_entity_poly.pdbx_strand_id
1 'polypeptide(L)'
;MDGLFCEKIFGPSKDWECWCGKYKRVRHRGIVCERCGVEVTESRVRRHRMGFIKLAAPVTHVWYLKGIPSYLSILLDMPLRDVEQVVYFNSHVVLDPGNATNLSYRQLLSEDQWMEIEEQIYAEDSELEGIEVGIGAEAVERLLQEINLEEEAEKLREEIVSSKGQKRAKLIKRLRLIDNFIATGSKPEWMVLSVIPVIPPDLRPMVQLDGGRFATSDLNDLYRRVINRNNRLNRLQEILAPEIIIRNEKRMLQEAVDALIDNGRRGRTVVGGNSRPLKSLSDI
;
A
#
# COMPACT_ATOMS: atom_id res chain seq x y z
N MET A 1 9.04 19.22 12.63
CA MET A 1 10.27 18.66 12.05
C MET A 1 9.89 17.35 11.37
N ASP A 2 10.61 16.93 10.33
CA ASP A 2 10.30 15.76 9.46
C ASP A 2 9.20 15.97 8.40
N GLY A 3 9.22 17.12 7.72
CA GLY A 3 8.36 17.38 6.56
C GLY A 3 8.90 16.82 5.24
N LEU A 4 8.10 16.95 4.17
CA LEU A 4 8.44 16.50 2.81
C LEU A 4 9.72 17.12 2.21
N PHE A 5 10.24 18.21 2.76
CA PHE A 5 11.47 18.87 2.30
C PHE A 5 12.57 18.88 3.37
N CYS A 6 12.44 18.03 4.40
CA CYS A 6 13.34 17.99 5.55
C CYS A 6 14.81 17.83 5.16
N GLU A 7 15.64 18.79 5.55
CA GLU A 7 17.07 18.76 5.22
C GLU A 7 17.82 17.63 5.93
N LYS A 8 17.32 17.18 7.08
CA LYS A 8 17.88 16.04 7.82
C LYS A 8 17.77 14.74 7.01
N ILE A 9 16.66 14.56 6.27
CA ILE A 9 16.38 13.35 5.49
C ILE A 9 17.02 13.46 4.10
N PHE A 10 16.74 14.57 3.40
CA PHE A 10 17.09 14.69 1.99
C PHE A 10 18.43 15.38 1.73
N GLY A 11 19.02 16.02 2.74
CA GLY A 11 20.25 16.81 2.62
C GLY A 11 20.02 18.32 2.61
N PRO A 12 21.10 19.12 2.67
CA PRO A 12 21.04 20.56 2.91
C PRO A 12 20.49 21.34 1.72
N SER A 13 19.74 22.43 1.97
CA SER A 13 19.19 23.28 0.89
C SER A 13 20.26 24.10 0.17
N LYS A 14 21.40 24.35 0.81
CA LYS A 14 22.54 25.08 0.26
C LYS A 14 23.81 24.25 0.42
N ASP A 15 24.73 24.40 -0.52
CA ASP A 15 25.98 23.66 -0.48
C ASP A 15 26.78 23.97 0.80
N TRP A 16 27.20 22.92 1.49
CA TRP A 16 28.06 23.01 2.67
C TRP A 16 27.49 23.84 3.82
N GLU A 17 26.15 23.92 3.94
CA GLU A 17 25.47 24.65 5.01
C GLU A 17 24.37 23.78 5.65
N CYS A 18 24.44 23.61 6.97
CA CYS A 18 23.35 22.94 7.70
C CYS A 18 22.17 23.90 7.94
N TRP A 19 20.96 23.36 8.10
CA TRP A 19 19.73 24.13 8.31
C TRP A 19 19.82 25.23 9.39
N CYS A 20 20.44 24.94 10.54
CA CYS A 20 20.54 25.89 11.65
C CYS A 20 21.68 26.93 11.51
N GLY A 21 22.52 26.80 10.48
CA GLY A 21 23.65 27.68 10.22
C GLY A 21 24.86 27.52 11.15
N LYS A 22 24.88 26.56 12.09
CA LYS A 22 26.04 26.27 12.97
C LYS A 22 27.28 25.91 12.15
N TYR A 23 27.13 25.01 11.20
CA TYR A 23 28.20 24.59 10.30
C TYR A 23 27.97 25.18 8.91
N LYS A 24 28.98 25.92 8.43
CA LYS A 24 29.03 26.54 7.10
C LYS A 24 30.40 26.35 6.47
N ARG A 25 30.45 26.27 5.14
CA ARG A 25 31.66 26.13 4.29
C ARG A 25 32.19 24.69 4.25
N VAL A 26 32.98 24.43 3.20
CA VAL A 26 33.52 23.11 2.82
C VAL A 26 34.33 22.42 3.93
N ARG A 27 34.95 23.20 4.84
CA ARG A 27 35.78 22.65 5.94
C ARG A 27 35.03 21.70 6.89
N HIS A 28 33.70 21.79 6.94
CA HIS A 28 32.87 20.93 7.78
C HIS A 28 32.22 19.76 7.00
N ARG A 29 32.75 19.44 5.81
CA ARG A 29 32.28 18.34 4.96
C ARG A 29 32.11 17.04 5.75
N GLY A 30 30.94 16.41 5.61
CA GLY A 30 30.62 15.11 6.21
C GLY A 30 30.29 15.16 7.70
N ILE A 31 30.32 16.33 8.34
CA ILE A 31 29.87 16.48 9.73
C ILE A 31 28.34 16.50 9.77
N VAL A 32 27.75 15.67 10.63
CA VAL A 32 26.33 15.72 10.97
C VAL A 32 26.12 16.72 12.10
N CYS A 33 25.30 17.74 11.87
CA CYS A 33 25.10 18.79 12.86
C CYS A 33 24.36 18.30 14.10
N GLU A 34 24.95 18.37 15.29
CA GLU A 34 24.32 17.97 16.57
C GLU A 34 22.97 18.67 16.85
N ARG A 35 22.81 19.92 16.41
CA ARG A 35 21.62 20.73 16.68
C ARG A 35 20.42 20.46 15.76
N CYS A 36 20.67 20.14 14.48
CA CYS A 36 19.61 19.98 13.47
C CYS A 36 19.63 18.62 12.76
N GLY A 37 20.65 17.80 12.98
CA GLY A 37 20.83 16.49 12.35
C GLY A 37 21.19 16.54 10.86
N VAL A 38 21.35 17.71 10.25
CA VAL A 38 21.68 17.85 8.83
C VAL A 38 23.17 17.57 8.61
N GLU A 39 23.45 16.68 7.66
CA GLU A 39 24.79 16.41 7.17
C GLU A 39 25.26 17.53 6.25
N VAL A 40 26.47 18.04 6.48
CA VAL A 40 27.06 19.11 5.67
C VAL A 40 27.66 18.52 4.40
N THR A 41 26.89 18.54 3.31
CA THR A 41 27.27 18.07 1.97
C THR A 41 26.86 19.08 0.89
N GLU A 42 27.08 18.74 -0.38
CA GLU A 42 26.47 19.45 -1.51
C GLU A 42 24.94 19.28 -1.49
N SER A 43 24.23 20.31 -1.94
CA SER A 43 22.76 20.30 -2.06
C SER A 43 22.26 19.30 -3.12
N ARG A 44 23.11 18.95 -4.09
CA ARG A 44 22.82 17.96 -5.15
C ARG A 44 22.34 16.60 -4.62
N VAL A 45 22.72 16.23 -3.39
CA VAL A 45 22.24 14.99 -2.76
C VAL A 45 20.71 14.95 -2.63
N ARG A 46 20.04 16.11 -2.60
CA ARG A 46 18.57 16.27 -2.57
C ARG A 46 17.86 15.83 -3.84
N ARG A 47 18.60 15.54 -4.92
CA ARG A 47 18.11 14.90 -6.14
C ARG A 47 18.20 13.38 -6.11
N HIS A 48 18.97 12.81 -5.18
CA HIS A 48 19.28 11.38 -5.15
C HIS A 48 18.79 10.67 -3.88
N ARG A 49 18.77 11.35 -2.72
CA ARG A 49 18.33 10.76 -1.46
C ARG A 49 16.81 10.57 -1.45
N MET A 50 16.37 9.33 -1.26
CA MET A 50 14.96 9.00 -1.07
C MET A 50 14.60 9.01 0.42
N GLY A 51 13.35 9.34 0.70
CA GLY A 51 12.74 9.13 2.03
C GLY A 51 11.80 7.95 2.00
N PHE A 52 11.15 7.65 3.12
CA PHE A 52 10.05 6.70 3.15
C PHE A 52 9.00 7.11 4.19
N ILE A 53 7.78 6.62 4.00
CA ILE A 53 6.67 6.72 4.95
C ILE A 53 6.38 5.30 5.43
N LYS A 54 6.52 5.05 6.72
CA LYS A 54 6.05 3.82 7.35
C LYS A 54 4.53 3.92 7.53
N LEU A 55 3.79 2.99 6.93
CA LEU A 55 2.33 2.99 7.00
C LEU A 55 1.85 2.40 8.33
N ALA A 56 0.74 2.93 8.83
CA ALA A 56 0.05 2.47 10.03
C ALA A 56 -0.76 1.19 9.79
N ALA A 57 -1.13 0.94 8.53
CA ALA A 57 -1.76 -0.28 8.06
C ALA A 57 -1.20 -0.62 6.67
N PRO A 58 -1.07 -1.90 6.31
CA PRO A 58 -0.62 -2.28 4.99
C PRO A 58 -1.63 -1.86 3.92
N VAL A 59 -1.12 -1.68 2.70
CA VAL A 59 -1.87 -1.14 1.55
C VAL A 59 -1.47 -1.91 0.31
N THR A 60 -2.44 -2.38 -0.47
CA THR A 60 -2.13 -3.05 -1.74
C THR A 60 -1.62 -2.07 -2.79
N HIS A 61 -0.66 -2.49 -3.61
CA HIS A 61 -0.19 -1.64 -4.70
C HIS A 61 -1.15 -1.72 -5.91
N VAL A 62 -1.68 -0.57 -6.33
CA VAL A 62 -2.77 -0.44 -7.31
C VAL A 62 -2.52 -1.15 -8.64
N TRP A 63 -1.29 -1.19 -9.15
CA TRP A 63 -0.98 -1.91 -10.40
C TRP A 63 -1.18 -3.42 -10.32
N TYR A 64 -0.91 -4.06 -9.18
CA TYR A 64 -1.13 -5.51 -9.05
C TYR A 64 -2.59 -5.84 -8.80
N LEU A 65 -3.35 -4.89 -8.23
CA LEU A 65 -4.79 -5.00 -8.03
C LEU A 65 -5.57 -4.72 -9.31
N LYS A 66 -5.43 -3.52 -9.89
CA LYS A 66 -6.20 -2.98 -11.03
C LYS A 66 -5.49 -3.11 -12.38
N GLY A 67 -4.37 -3.84 -12.42
CA GLY A 67 -3.69 -4.21 -13.66
C GLY A 67 -4.60 -5.04 -14.56
N ILE A 68 -4.36 -5.00 -15.88
CA ILE A 68 -5.01 -5.90 -16.84
C ILE A 68 -3.91 -6.78 -17.44
N PRO A 69 -3.76 -8.04 -17.00
CA PRO A 69 -4.53 -8.72 -15.96
C PRO A 69 -4.13 -8.33 -14.52
N SER A 70 -4.99 -8.61 -13.55
CA SER A 70 -4.72 -8.41 -12.12
C SER A 70 -3.91 -9.57 -11.57
N TYR A 71 -2.71 -9.28 -11.05
CA TYR A 71 -1.81 -10.29 -10.49
C TYR A 71 -2.36 -10.87 -9.19
N LEU A 72 -2.96 -10.04 -8.33
CA LEU A 72 -3.59 -10.49 -7.09
C LEU A 72 -4.75 -11.45 -7.36
N SER A 73 -5.64 -11.10 -8.29
CA SER A 73 -6.77 -11.93 -8.68
C SER A 73 -6.32 -13.29 -9.25
N ILE A 74 -5.27 -13.30 -10.08
CA ILE A 74 -4.74 -14.55 -10.66
C ILE A 74 -4.11 -15.43 -9.57
N LEU A 75 -3.30 -14.86 -8.67
CA LEU A 75 -2.63 -15.63 -7.62
C LEU A 75 -3.61 -16.26 -6.63
N LEU A 76 -4.56 -15.46 -6.14
CA LEU A 76 -5.57 -15.88 -5.18
C LEU A 76 -6.67 -16.77 -5.80
N ASP A 77 -6.70 -16.89 -7.12
CA ASP A 77 -7.79 -17.52 -7.90
C ASP A 77 -9.18 -16.91 -7.65
N MET A 78 -9.23 -15.68 -7.15
CA MET A 78 -10.45 -14.94 -6.87
C MET A 78 -10.79 -13.99 -8.02
N PRO A 79 -12.07 -13.74 -8.33
CA PRO A 79 -12.47 -12.68 -9.25
C PRO A 79 -11.92 -11.30 -8.82
N LEU A 80 -11.57 -10.45 -9.79
CA LEU A 80 -11.05 -9.10 -9.50
C LEU A 80 -12.00 -8.28 -8.61
N ARG A 81 -13.31 -8.33 -8.90
CA ARG A 81 -14.33 -7.60 -8.14
C ARG A 81 -14.32 -7.98 -6.67
N ASP A 82 -14.07 -9.25 -6.39
CA ASP A 82 -14.10 -9.82 -5.06
C ASP A 82 -12.86 -9.36 -4.26
N VAL A 83 -11.67 -9.44 -4.86
CA VAL A 83 -10.44 -8.91 -4.26
C VAL A 83 -10.57 -7.41 -3.98
N GLU A 84 -11.19 -6.66 -4.89
CA GLU A 84 -11.45 -5.23 -4.66
C GLU A 84 -12.39 -4.97 -3.49
N GLN A 85 -13.44 -5.78 -3.33
CA GLN A 85 -14.36 -5.65 -2.20
C GLN A 85 -13.63 -5.85 -0.87
N VAL A 86 -12.71 -6.81 -0.80
CA VAL A 86 -11.87 -7.04 0.39
C VAL A 86 -10.93 -5.85 0.62
N VAL A 87 -10.15 -5.45 -0.38
CA VAL A 87 -9.14 -4.36 -0.25
C VAL A 87 -9.76 -3.05 0.18
N TYR A 88 -10.94 -2.70 -0.34
CA TYR A 88 -11.62 -1.44 -0.04
C TYR A 88 -12.61 -1.51 1.12
N PHE A 89 -12.50 -2.54 1.97
CA PHE A 89 -13.30 -2.69 3.20
C PHE A 89 -14.83 -2.74 2.96
N ASN A 90 -15.27 -3.34 1.85
CA ASN A 90 -16.69 -3.55 1.56
C ASN A 90 -17.19 -4.94 1.95
N SER A 91 -16.31 -5.93 2.00
CA SER A 91 -16.66 -7.32 2.32
C SER A 91 -15.49 -7.99 3.03
N HIS A 92 -15.81 -8.93 3.90
CA HIS A 92 -14.81 -9.73 4.59
C HIS A 92 -14.44 -10.96 3.76
N VAL A 93 -13.30 -11.56 4.05
CA VAL A 93 -12.85 -12.82 3.44
C VAL A 93 -12.48 -13.82 4.52
N VAL A 94 -12.91 -15.06 4.35
CA VAL A 94 -12.54 -16.17 5.24
C VAL A 94 -11.08 -16.54 5.00
N LEU A 95 -10.27 -16.42 6.05
CA LEU A 95 -8.86 -16.79 6.10
C LEU A 95 -8.71 -18.23 6.59
N ASP A 96 -9.47 -18.62 7.60
CA ASP A 96 -9.56 -20.01 8.07
C ASP A 96 -11.02 -20.33 8.38
N PRO A 97 -11.64 -21.33 7.73
CA PRO A 97 -13.00 -21.76 8.07
C PRO A 97 -13.09 -22.50 9.41
N GLY A 98 -11.98 -22.89 10.03
CA GLY A 98 -11.98 -23.63 11.29
C GLY A 98 -12.76 -24.94 11.19
N ASN A 99 -13.65 -25.19 12.14
CA ASN A 99 -14.55 -26.34 12.15
C ASN A 99 -15.94 -26.07 11.53
N ALA A 100 -16.16 -24.88 10.97
CA ALA A 100 -17.45 -24.51 10.40
C ALA A 100 -17.70 -25.20 9.06
N THR A 101 -18.74 -26.03 8.98
CA THR A 101 -19.08 -26.76 7.74
C THR A 101 -19.66 -25.87 6.64
N ASN A 102 -20.19 -24.70 7.00
CA ASN A 102 -20.84 -23.74 6.10
C ASN A 102 -19.87 -22.69 5.52
N LEU A 103 -18.61 -22.67 5.97
CA LEU A 103 -17.60 -21.73 5.49
C LEU A 103 -16.55 -22.43 4.65
N SER A 104 -16.09 -21.71 3.63
CA SER A 104 -15.01 -22.16 2.76
C SER A 104 -13.89 -21.13 2.73
N TYR A 105 -12.65 -21.62 2.60
CA TYR A 105 -11.49 -20.76 2.47
C TYR A 105 -11.65 -19.79 1.28
N ARG A 106 -11.30 -18.51 1.47
CA ARG A 106 -11.46 -17.39 0.51
C ARG A 106 -12.90 -17.04 0.16
N GLN A 107 -13.89 -17.55 0.89
CA GLN A 107 -15.27 -17.12 0.75
C GLN A 107 -15.43 -15.66 1.18
N LEU A 108 -16.20 -14.90 0.41
CA LEU A 108 -16.60 -13.54 0.79
C LEU A 108 -17.80 -13.58 1.71
N LEU A 109 -17.78 -12.72 2.71
CA LEU A 109 -18.89 -12.49 3.63
C LEU A 109 -19.30 -11.02 3.55
N SER A 110 -20.60 -10.77 3.43
CA SER A 110 -21.14 -9.43 3.67
C SER A 110 -20.99 -9.05 5.14
N GLU A 111 -21.20 -7.76 5.46
CA GLU A 111 -21.15 -7.31 6.85
C GLU A 111 -22.24 -7.99 7.71
N ASP A 112 -23.45 -8.11 7.18
CA ASP A 112 -24.56 -8.81 7.87
C ASP A 112 -24.24 -10.30 8.10
N GLN A 113 -23.69 -10.99 7.08
CA GLN A 113 -23.31 -12.41 7.20
C GLN A 113 -22.20 -12.60 8.23
N TRP A 114 -21.21 -11.69 8.24
CA TRP A 114 -20.15 -11.74 9.23
C TRP A 114 -20.69 -11.51 10.64
N MET A 115 -21.60 -10.55 10.83
CA MET A 115 -22.25 -10.30 12.12
C MET A 115 -23.02 -11.53 12.61
N GLU A 116 -23.79 -12.19 11.75
CA GLU A 116 -24.50 -13.43 12.10
C GLU A 116 -23.56 -14.56 12.53
N ILE A 117 -22.44 -14.73 11.82
CA ILE A 117 -21.42 -15.74 12.15
C ILE A 117 -20.70 -15.37 13.45
N GLU A 118 -20.37 -14.10 13.64
CA GLU A 118 -19.71 -13.59 14.84
C GLU A 118 -20.61 -13.80 16.08
N GLU A 119 -21.91 -13.50 15.98
CA GLU A 119 -22.89 -13.81 17.03
C GLU A 119 -22.96 -15.30 17.34
N GLN A 120 -22.90 -16.17 16.31
CA GLN A 120 -22.86 -17.61 16.50
C GLN A 120 -21.57 -18.10 17.17
N ILE A 121 -20.41 -17.50 16.87
CA ILE A 121 -19.13 -17.85 17.51
C ILE A 121 -19.16 -17.53 19.01
N TYR A 122 -19.75 -16.40 19.40
CA TYR A 122 -19.79 -15.97 20.79
C TYR A 122 -21.03 -16.44 21.58
N ALA A 123 -21.89 -17.26 20.97
CA ALA A 123 -23.03 -17.86 21.67
C ALA A 123 -22.57 -18.87 22.73
N GLU A 124 -23.26 -18.91 23.89
CA GLU A 124 -22.88 -19.75 25.04
C GLU A 124 -22.80 -21.26 24.72
N ASP A 125 -23.57 -21.73 23.72
CA ASP A 125 -23.62 -23.14 23.27
C ASP A 125 -22.85 -23.37 21.95
N SER A 126 -21.96 -22.47 21.55
CA SER A 126 -21.27 -22.59 20.27
C SER A 126 -20.21 -23.68 20.27
N GLU A 127 -20.29 -24.59 19.30
CA GLU A 127 -19.21 -25.54 18.99
C GLU A 127 -18.21 -24.95 17.99
N LEU A 128 -18.42 -23.73 17.48
CA LEU A 128 -17.59 -23.15 16.41
C LEU A 128 -16.28 -22.60 16.99
N GLU A 129 -15.15 -23.15 16.53
CA GLU A 129 -13.80 -22.76 16.95
C GLU A 129 -12.87 -22.61 15.74
N GLY A 130 -11.92 -21.68 15.86
CA GLY A 130 -10.84 -21.49 14.87
C GLY A 130 -11.26 -20.78 13.58
N ILE A 131 -12.44 -20.17 13.53
CA ILE A 131 -12.85 -19.35 12.38
C ILE A 131 -12.07 -18.05 12.39
N GLU A 132 -11.33 -17.78 11.31
CA GLU A 132 -10.62 -16.54 11.11
C GLU A 132 -11.10 -15.82 9.85
N VAL A 133 -11.53 -14.58 10.04
CA VAL A 133 -12.04 -13.72 8.97
C VAL A 133 -11.27 -12.42 8.97
N GLY A 134 -10.88 -11.98 7.78
CA GLY A 134 -10.09 -10.77 7.58
C GLY A 134 -10.76 -9.78 6.64
N ILE A 135 -10.29 -8.54 6.66
CA ILE A 135 -10.70 -7.50 5.72
C ILE A 135 -9.51 -6.61 5.33
N GLY A 136 -9.60 -5.95 4.18
CA GLY A 136 -8.60 -5.01 3.72
C GLY A 136 -7.34 -5.67 3.16
N ALA A 137 -6.29 -4.85 3.03
CA ALA A 137 -5.00 -5.31 2.53
C ALA A 137 -4.29 -6.29 3.49
N GLU A 138 -4.59 -6.24 4.80
CA GLU A 138 -4.05 -7.17 5.81
C GLU A 138 -4.49 -8.61 5.52
N ALA A 139 -5.78 -8.80 5.19
CA ALA A 139 -6.31 -10.11 4.81
C ALA A 139 -5.68 -10.62 3.51
N VAL A 140 -5.53 -9.73 2.51
CA VAL A 140 -4.87 -10.08 1.24
C VAL A 140 -3.41 -10.47 1.47
N GLU A 141 -2.68 -9.75 2.31
CA GLU A 141 -1.30 -10.06 2.66
C GLU A 141 -1.19 -11.46 3.28
N ARG A 142 -2.08 -11.78 4.23
CA ARG A 142 -2.11 -13.10 4.86
C ARG A 142 -2.41 -14.23 3.86
N LEU A 143 -3.44 -14.04 3.03
CA LEU A 143 -3.79 -15.01 1.98
C LEU A 143 -2.62 -15.25 1.02
N LEU A 144 -1.79 -14.25 0.74
CA LEU A 144 -0.61 -14.38 -0.10
C LEU A 144 0.54 -15.10 0.60
N GLN A 145 0.73 -14.89 1.90
CA GLN A 145 1.77 -15.55 2.71
C GLN A 145 1.50 -17.05 2.89
N GLU A 146 0.24 -17.48 2.89
CA GLU A 146 -0.15 -18.89 2.99
C GLU A 146 0.07 -19.68 1.70
N ILE A 147 0.35 -19.02 0.57
CA ILE A 147 0.57 -19.70 -0.72
C ILE A 147 1.97 -20.30 -0.75
N ASN A 148 2.06 -21.62 -0.65
CA ASN A 148 3.26 -22.34 -1.05
C ASN A 148 3.34 -22.39 -2.58
N LEU A 149 4.21 -21.55 -3.17
CA LEU A 149 4.34 -21.41 -4.62
C LEU A 149 4.77 -22.72 -5.31
N GLU A 150 5.63 -23.51 -4.67
CA GLU A 150 6.19 -24.74 -5.26
C GLU A 150 5.13 -25.84 -5.32
N GLU A 151 4.40 -26.04 -4.22
CA GLU A 151 3.28 -26.99 -4.17
C GLU A 151 2.15 -26.58 -5.11
N GLU A 152 1.81 -25.29 -5.15
CA GLU A 152 0.75 -24.80 -6.02
C GLU A 152 1.13 -24.92 -7.50
N ALA A 153 2.40 -24.70 -7.86
CA ALA A 153 2.87 -24.91 -9.22
C ALA A 153 2.70 -26.37 -9.66
N GLU A 154 3.02 -27.33 -8.80
CA GLU A 154 2.90 -28.75 -9.13
C GLU A 154 1.43 -29.18 -9.28
N LYS A 155 0.56 -28.76 -8.35
CA LYS A 155 -0.89 -28.98 -8.45
C LYS A 155 -1.45 -28.43 -9.78
N LEU A 156 -1.04 -27.22 -10.16
CA LEU A 156 -1.48 -26.60 -11.40
C LEU A 156 -1.00 -27.36 -12.64
N ARG A 157 0.21 -27.93 -12.63
CA ARG A 157 0.72 -28.75 -13.75
C ARG A 157 -0.13 -29.99 -13.96
N GLU A 158 -0.52 -30.67 -12.87
CA GLU A 158 -1.43 -31.83 -12.92
C GLU A 158 -2.82 -31.44 -13.44
N GLU A 159 -3.40 -30.35 -12.92
CA GLU A 159 -4.71 -29.87 -13.34
C GLU A 159 -4.78 -29.43 -14.80
N ILE A 160 -3.67 -28.90 -15.36
CA ILE A 160 -3.59 -28.47 -16.76
C ILE A 160 -3.71 -29.66 -17.71
N VAL A 161 -3.21 -30.84 -17.33
CA VAL A 161 -3.28 -32.06 -18.16
C VAL A 161 -4.73 -32.54 -18.29
N SER A 162 -5.49 -32.49 -17.19
CA SER A 162 -6.89 -32.94 -17.15
C SER A 162 -7.87 -31.88 -17.68
N SER A 163 -7.52 -30.59 -17.62
CA SER A 163 -8.39 -29.49 -18.02
C SER A 163 -8.37 -29.21 -19.54
N LYS A 164 -9.52 -28.80 -20.10
CA LYS A 164 -9.67 -28.40 -21.51
C LYS A 164 -10.31 -27.00 -21.64
N GLY A 165 -10.15 -26.38 -22.81
CA GLY A 165 -10.80 -25.11 -23.15
C GLY A 165 -10.34 -23.91 -22.31
N GLN A 166 -11.29 -23.06 -21.91
CA GLN A 166 -11.03 -21.81 -21.17
C GLN A 166 -10.41 -22.05 -19.79
N LYS A 167 -10.80 -23.13 -19.08
CA LYS A 167 -10.23 -23.49 -17.77
C LYS A 167 -8.73 -23.72 -17.88
N ARG A 168 -8.28 -24.48 -18.89
CA ARG A 168 -6.87 -24.70 -19.17
C ARG A 168 -6.11 -23.41 -19.42
N ALA A 169 -6.69 -22.47 -20.18
CA ALA A 169 -6.07 -21.18 -20.44
C ALA A 169 -5.90 -20.32 -19.16
N LYS A 170 -6.87 -20.38 -18.22
CA LYS A 170 -6.76 -19.71 -16.91
C LYS A 170 -5.64 -20.32 -16.08
N LEU A 171 -5.59 -21.65 -15.98
CA LEU A 171 -4.55 -22.37 -15.23
C LEU A 171 -3.14 -22.10 -15.77
N ILE A 172 -2.96 -22.09 -17.10
CA ILE A 172 -1.66 -21.77 -17.72
C ILE A 172 -1.21 -20.35 -17.36
N LYS A 173 -2.12 -19.36 -17.35
CA LYS A 173 -1.78 -17.99 -16.96
C LYS A 173 -1.35 -17.90 -15.49
N ARG A 174 -2.04 -18.65 -14.61
CA ARG A 174 -1.71 -18.72 -13.17
C ARG A 174 -0.37 -19.41 -12.94
N LEU A 175 -0.14 -20.57 -13.55
CA LEU A 175 1.13 -21.30 -13.47
C LEU A 175 2.29 -20.43 -13.96
N ARG A 176 2.14 -19.75 -15.11
CA ARG A 176 3.18 -18.85 -15.63
C ARG A 176 3.55 -17.74 -14.65
N LEU A 177 2.57 -17.20 -13.93
CA LEU A 177 2.83 -16.17 -12.94
C LEU A 177 3.60 -16.75 -11.75
N ILE A 178 3.19 -17.90 -11.24
CA ILE A 178 3.86 -18.58 -10.12
C ILE A 178 5.30 -18.98 -10.49
N ASP A 179 5.52 -19.54 -11.68
CA ASP A 179 6.85 -19.88 -12.18
C ASP A 179 7.77 -18.63 -12.24
N ASN A 180 7.23 -17.46 -12.60
CA ASN A 180 8.00 -16.20 -12.57
C ASN A 180 8.37 -15.77 -11.14
N PHE A 181 7.48 -15.96 -10.16
CA PHE A 181 7.79 -15.67 -8.75
C PHE A 181 8.89 -16.60 -8.23
N ILE A 182 8.79 -17.90 -8.52
CA ILE A 182 9.80 -18.91 -8.15
C ILE A 182 11.15 -18.57 -8.81
N ALA A 183 11.17 -18.30 -10.12
CA ALA A 183 12.40 -18.03 -10.85
C ALA A 183 13.13 -16.76 -10.40
N THR A 184 12.39 -15.76 -9.91
CA THR A 184 12.98 -14.50 -9.43
C THR A 184 13.27 -14.51 -7.92
N GLY A 185 12.79 -15.51 -7.18
CA GLY A 185 12.81 -15.51 -5.72
C GLY A 185 11.98 -14.38 -5.09
N SER A 186 11.08 -13.78 -5.87
CA SER A 186 10.21 -12.69 -5.39
C SER A 186 9.07 -13.29 -4.58
N LYS A 187 8.66 -12.60 -3.52
CA LYS A 187 7.56 -13.07 -2.68
C LYS A 187 6.24 -12.37 -3.02
N PRO A 188 5.10 -13.09 -3.08
CA PRO A 188 3.82 -12.49 -3.45
C PRO A 188 3.36 -11.38 -2.50
N GLU A 189 3.64 -11.49 -1.21
CA GLU A 189 3.26 -10.51 -0.19
C GLU A 189 3.88 -9.12 -0.41
N TRP A 190 4.95 -9.00 -1.22
CA TRP A 190 5.55 -7.71 -1.57
C TRP A 190 4.66 -6.82 -2.44
N MET A 191 3.58 -7.37 -3.00
CA MET A 191 2.53 -6.56 -3.64
C MET A 191 1.71 -5.75 -2.63
N VAL A 192 1.82 -6.09 -1.34
CA VAL A 192 1.27 -5.33 -0.22
C VAL A 192 2.38 -4.50 0.42
N LEU A 193 2.16 -3.19 0.48
CA LEU A 193 3.12 -2.21 0.94
C LEU A 193 2.89 -1.90 2.41
N SER A 194 3.92 -2.08 3.23
CA SER A 194 4.02 -1.54 4.59
C SER A 194 4.78 -0.22 4.65
N VAL A 195 5.55 0.08 3.59
CA VAL A 195 6.40 1.27 3.47
C VAL A 195 6.26 1.86 2.07
N ILE A 196 6.12 3.18 2.00
CA ILE A 196 6.05 3.92 0.72
C ILE A 196 7.30 4.78 0.55
N PRO A 197 8.07 4.62 -0.54
CA PRO A 197 9.19 5.50 -0.82
C PRO A 197 8.72 6.91 -1.20
N VAL A 198 9.43 7.92 -0.72
CA VAL A 198 9.22 9.33 -1.04
C VAL A 198 10.31 9.78 -1.99
N ILE A 199 9.93 10.22 -3.19
CA ILE A 199 10.91 10.69 -4.17
C ILE A 199 11.67 11.92 -3.67
N PRO A 200 12.92 12.11 -4.11
CA PRO A 200 13.75 13.25 -3.74
C PRO A 200 13.06 14.61 -4.03
N PRO A 201 13.20 15.61 -3.14
CA PRO A 201 12.49 16.89 -3.25
C PRO A 201 12.81 17.67 -4.54
N ASP A 202 14.02 17.53 -5.09
CA ASP A 202 14.38 18.22 -6.35
C ASP A 202 13.66 17.65 -7.58
N LEU A 203 13.10 16.44 -7.47
CA LEU A 203 12.21 15.86 -8.49
C LEU A 203 10.74 16.29 -8.31
N ARG A 204 10.43 16.96 -7.19
CA ARG A 204 9.10 17.53 -6.87
C ARG A 204 9.22 18.94 -6.28
N PRO A 205 9.81 19.89 -7.03
CA PRO A 205 10.17 21.20 -6.50
C PRO A 205 8.96 22.02 -6.05
N MET A 206 9.22 22.92 -5.11
CA MET A 206 8.35 24.03 -4.73
C MET A 206 9.08 25.31 -5.11
N VAL A 207 8.51 26.09 -6.02
CA VAL A 207 9.13 27.31 -6.56
C VAL A 207 8.34 28.50 -6.06
N GLN A 208 9.04 29.51 -5.54
CA GLN A 208 8.44 30.77 -5.18
C GLN A 208 8.23 31.62 -6.45
N LEU A 209 7.02 32.13 -6.61
CA LEU A 209 6.65 33.08 -7.65
C LEU A 209 6.67 34.51 -7.10
N ASP A 210 6.65 35.49 -8.01
CA ASP A 210 6.52 36.89 -7.65
C ASP A 210 5.23 37.15 -6.85
N GLY A 211 5.32 38.04 -5.86
CA GLY A 211 4.19 38.34 -4.97
C GLY A 211 3.97 37.33 -3.84
N GLY A 212 4.96 36.49 -3.51
CA GLY A 212 4.93 35.60 -2.34
C GLY A 212 4.06 34.35 -2.51
N ARG A 213 3.62 34.06 -3.75
CA ARG A 213 2.90 32.82 -4.09
C ARG A 213 3.91 31.68 -4.29
N PHE A 214 3.45 30.44 -4.10
CA PHE A 214 4.26 29.24 -4.35
C PHE A 214 3.58 28.37 -5.40
N ALA A 215 4.37 27.87 -6.35
CA ALA A 215 3.98 26.79 -7.24
C ALA A 215 4.57 25.48 -6.73
N THR A 216 3.75 24.45 -6.60
CA THR A 216 4.16 23.13 -6.08
C THR A 216 3.84 22.04 -7.09
N SER A 217 4.73 21.05 -7.21
CA SER A 217 4.39 19.81 -7.92
C SER A 217 3.15 19.12 -7.32
N ASP A 218 2.27 18.60 -8.17
CA ASP A 218 1.06 17.84 -7.81
C ASP A 218 1.37 16.68 -6.85
N LEU A 219 2.55 16.05 -7.00
CA LEU A 219 3.00 14.97 -6.13
C LEU A 219 3.07 15.37 -4.66
N ASN A 220 3.44 16.61 -4.35
CA ASN A 220 3.52 17.07 -2.96
C ASN A 220 2.14 17.05 -2.29
N ASP A 221 1.07 17.32 -3.05
CA ASP A 221 -0.29 17.22 -2.55
C ASP A 221 -0.72 15.77 -2.33
N LEU A 222 -0.37 14.86 -3.23
CA LEU A 222 -0.64 13.43 -3.08
C LEU A 222 0.11 12.84 -1.88
N TYR A 223 1.41 13.12 -1.75
CA TYR A 223 2.19 12.72 -0.58
C TYR A 223 1.64 13.30 0.73
N ARG A 224 1.24 14.58 0.73
CA ARG A 224 0.64 15.22 1.90
C ARG A 224 -0.67 14.53 2.30
N ARG A 225 -1.50 14.12 1.34
CA ARG A 225 -2.72 13.35 1.63
C ARG A 225 -2.38 12.02 2.29
N VAL A 226 -1.42 11.26 1.76
CA VAL A 226 -0.97 9.99 2.35
C VAL A 226 -0.47 10.20 3.78
N ILE A 227 0.42 11.17 4.00
CA ILE A 227 0.97 11.48 5.34
C ILE A 227 -0.14 11.87 6.32
N ASN A 228 -1.07 12.72 5.90
CA ASN A 228 -2.16 13.16 6.77
C ASN A 228 -3.10 12.02 7.15
N ARG A 229 -3.45 11.14 6.19
CA ARG A 229 -4.27 9.94 6.44
C ARG A 229 -3.55 8.96 7.36
N ASN A 230 -2.26 8.72 7.10
CA ASN A 230 -1.44 7.81 7.91
C ASN A 230 -1.30 8.30 9.36
N ASN A 231 -1.00 9.58 9.55
CA ASN A 231 -0.89 10.17 10.89
C ASN A 231 -2.24 10.20 11.62
N ARG A 232 -3.34 10.42 10.89
CA ARG A 232 -4.69 10.34 11.46
C ARG A 232 -5.03 8.91 11.90
N LEU A 233 -4.69 7.91 11.07
CA LEU A 233 -4.90 6.50 11.40
C LEU A 233 -4.12 6.07 12.65
N ASN A 234 -2.83 6.45 12.75
CA ASN A 234 -2.03 6.19 13.96
C ASN A 234 -2.71 6.77 15.22
N ARG A 235 -3.16 8.03 15.17
CA ARG A 235 -3.86 8.65 16.29
C ARG A 235 -5.17 7.95 16.65
N LEU A 236 -5.93 7.49 15.64
CA LEU A 236 -7.17 6.74 15.86
C LEU A 236 -6.92 5.39 16.52
N GLN A 237 -5.81 4.72 16.18
CA GLN A 237 -5.38 3.48 16.83
C GLN A 237 -4.91 3.72 18.28
N GLU A 238 -4.16 4.80 18.52
CA GLU A 238 -3.70 5.18 19.87
C GLU A 238 -4.85 5.46 20.84
N ILE A 239 -5.94 6.07 20.36
CA ILE A 239 -7.14 6.34 21.18
C ILE A 239 -8.14 5.18 21.20
N LEU A 240 -7.81 4.04 20.59
CA LEU A 240 -8.69 2.87 20.46
C LEU A 240 -10.08 3.24 19.91
N ALA A 241 -10.09 4.02 18.82
CA ALA A 241 -11.34 4.41 18.17
C ALA A 241 -12.13 3.17 17.68
N PRO A 242 -13.47 3.25 17.61
CA PRO A 242 -14.30 2.15 17.09
C PRO A 242 -13.83 1.63 15.73
N GLU A 243 -13.96 0.32 15.51
CA GLU A 243 -13.38 -0.36 14.36
C GLU A 243 -13.90 0.19 13.02
N ILE A 244 -15.18 0.57 12.94
CA ILE A 244 -15.78 1.18 11.75
C ILE A 244 -15.02 2.45 11.31
N ILE A 245 -14.60 3.28 12.28
CA ILE A 245 -13.85 4.51 12.00
C ILE A 245 -12.44 4.18 11.51
N ILE A 246 -11.80 3.18 12.14
CA ILE A 246 -10.47 2.69 11.74
C ILE A 246 -10.52 2.10 10.32
N ARG A 247 -11.49 1.24 10.01
CA ARG A 247 -11.71 0.64 8.68
C ARG A 247 -11.91 1.72 7.62
N ASN A 248 -12.72 2.74 7.90
CA ASN A 248 -12.91 3.85 6.97
C ASN A 248 -11.62 4.67 6.76
N GLU A 249 -10.82 4.91 7.80
CA GLU A 249 -9.53 5.61 7.64
C GLU A 249 -8.47 4.74 6.94
N LYS A 250 -8.44 3.42 7.17
CA LYS A 250 -7.63 2.46 6.39
C LYS A 250 -8.02 2.49 4.91
N ARG A 251 -9.32 2.48 4.58
CA ARG A 251 -9.83 2.66 3.22
C ARG A 251 -9.36 3.98 2.61
N MET A 252 -9.49 5.09 3.33
CA MET A 252 -9.02 6.41 2.88
C MET A 252 -7.50 6.46 2.66
N LEU A 253 -6.72 5.73 3.47
CA LEU A 253 -5.28 5.60 3.28
C LEU A 253 -4.97 4.82 2.01
N GLN A 254 -5.61 3.67 1.78
CA GLN A 254 -5.50 2.89 0.54
C GLN A 254 -5.78 3.77 -0.68
N GLU A 255 -6.87 4.52 -0.66
CA GLU A 255 -7.25 5.42 -1.76
C GLU A 255 -6.23 6.55 -2.00
N ALA A 256 -5.64 7.09 -0.94
CA ALA A 256 -4.62 8.13 -1.05
C ALA A 256 -3.34 7.59 -1.68
N VAL A 257 -2.98 6.33 -1.39
CA VAL A 257 -1.82 5.65 -1.96
C VAL A 257 -2.07 5.27 -3.41
N ASP A 258 -3.27 4.78 -3.74
CA ASP A 258 -3.67 4.51 -5.13
C ASP A 258 -3.51 5.78 -5.98
N ALA A 259 -4.02 6.92 -5.50
CA ALA A 259 -3.92 8.19 -6.19
C ALA A 259 -2.48 8.72 -6.27
N LEU A 260 -1.62 8.41 -5.29
CA LEU A 260 -0.21 8.76 -5.34
C LEU A 260 0.52 8.00 -6.46
N ILE A 261 0.24 6.69 -6.60
CA ILE A 261 0.90 5.82 -7.57
C ILE A 261 0.33 6.02 -8.97
N ASP A 262 -0.99 5.95 -9.13
CA ASP A 262 -1.71 6.01 -10.41
C ASP A 262 -3.10 6.65 -10.22
N ASN A 263 -3.16 7.97 -10.39
CA ASN A 263 -4.38 8.75 -10.15
C ASN A 263 -5.39 8.58 -11.28
N GLY A 264 -6.47 7.85 -11.00
CA GLY A 264 -7.57 7.61 -11.97
C GLY A 264 -7.83 6.14 -12.22
N ARG A 265 -6.92 5.25 -11.81
CA ARG A 265 -7.08 3.80 -11.94
C ARG A 265 -8.31 3.25 -11.18
N ARG A 266 -8.70 3.91 -10.09
CA ARG A 266 -9.88 3.57 -9.26
C ARG A 266 -11.15 4.32 -9.67
N GLY A 267 -11.19 4.89 -10.88
CA GLY A 267 -12.33 5.67 -11.36
C GLY A 267 -12.14 7.16 -11.12
N ARG A 268 -12.75 7.73 -10.07
CA ARG A 268 -12.73 9.20 -9.88
C ARG A 268 -11.34 9.69 -9.50
N THR A 269 -10.76 10.50 -10.38
CA THR A 269 -9.46 11.14 -10.16
C THR A 269 -9.52 12.15 -9.01
N VAL A 270 -8.45 12.17 -8.21
CA VAL A 270 -8.22 13.24 -7.24
C VAL A 270 -7.88 14.53 -7.99
N VAL A 271 -8.65 15.59 -7.72
CA VAL A 271 -8.49 16.91 -8.34
C VAL A 271 -7.85 17.92 -7.40
N GLY A 272 -7.10 18.86 -7.97
CA GLY A 272 -6.51 20.01 -7.27
C GLY A 272 -7.38 21.28 -7.32
N GLY A 273 -6.83 22.41 -6.89
CA GLY A 273 -7.44 23.73 -7.11
C GLY A 273 -7.52 23.99 -8.61
N ASN A 274 -8.72 24.27 -9.12
CA ASN A 274 -9.11 24.34 -10.55
C ASN A 274 -9.69 23.06 -11.15
N SER A 275 -10.08 22.07 -10.35
CA SER A 275 -10.75 20.84 -10.82
C SER A 275 -9.94 20.00 -11.82
N ARG A 276 -8.65 20.31 -11.99
CA ARG A 276 -7.72 19.53 -12.80
C ARG A 276 -7.28 18.28 -12.03
N PRO A 277 -7.20 17.09 -12.66
CA PRO A 277 -6.62 15.91 -12.03
C PRO A 277 -5.15 16.15 -11.69
N LEU A 278 -4.76 15.76 -10.48
CA LEU A 278 -3.36 15.80 -10.04
C LEU A 278 -2.54 14.74 -10.79
N LYS A 279 -1.34 15.10 -11.23
CA LYS A 279 -0.41 14.12 -11.81
C LYS A 279 0.19 13.23 -10.71
N SER A 280 0.11 11.92 -10.92
CA SER A 280 0.63 10.86 -10.06
C SER A 280 2.06 10.45 -10.45
N LEU A 281 2.64 9.49 -9.72
CA LEU A 281 3.97 8.98 -10.03
C LEU A 281 4.04 8.29 -11.40
N SER A 282 2.96 7.62 -11.83
CA SER A 282 2.90 6.99 -13.15
C SER A 282 2.80 7.97 -14.31
N ASP A 283 2.44 9.23 -14.05
CA ASP A 283 2.26 10.27 -15.07
C ASP A 283 3.55 11.06 -15.38
N ILE A 284 4.65 10.76 -14.68
CA ILE A 284 5.95 11.45 -14.73
C ILE A 284 6.99 10.54 -15.37
#